data_AF-A0A2E7FDL1-F1
#
_entry.id   AF-A0A2E7FDL1-F1
#
_cell.length_a   1.000
_cell.length_b   1.000
_cell.length_c   1.000
_cell.angle_alpha   90.00
_cell.angle_beta   90.00
_cell.angle_gamma   90.00
#
_symmetry.space_group_name_H-M   'P 1'
#
loop_
_entity.id
_entity.type
_entity.pdbx_description
1 polymer ?
#
loop_
_entity_poly.entity_id
_entity_poly.type
_entity_poly.pdbx_seq_one_letter_code
_entity_poly.pdbx_strand_id
1 'polypeptide(L)'
;MKKFIFLSAIIFISCDSIVDKGTKDIIPIDKMELILFDIQIMHSISKSYNSKIEEKDWFGSEYIYKKYGIDSMKLSHSQDYYSKKPDLYLSIHKNILKRMQNSIDSIDKLVKSDKTRLIENKILNKKNKN
;
A
#
# COMPACT_ATOMS: atom_id res chain seq x y z
N MET A 1 14.62 -46.72 31.23
CA MET A 1 13.36 -46.01 30.86
C MET A 1 12.95 -45.17 32.05
N LYS A 2 12.79 -43.83 31.91
CA LYS A 2 12.21 -42.83 32.87
C LYS A 2 12.90 -41.45 32.92
N LYS A 3 13.94 -41.15 32.12
CA LYS A 3 14.63 -39.82 32.17
C LYS A 3 14.40 -38.89 30.97
N PHE A 4 13.64 -39.31 29.95
CA PHE A 4 13.32 -38.46 28.80
C PHE A 4 12.04 -37.62 28.96
N ILE A 5 11.33 -37.76 30.09
CA ILE A 5 10.03 -37.08 30.32
C ILE A 5 10.19 -35.63 30.83
N PHE A 6 11.42 -35.21 31.17
CA PHE A 6 11.65 -33.87 31.74
C PHE A 6 11.95 -32.76 30.71
N LEU A 7 12.15 -33.10 29.43
CA LEU A 7 12.52 -32.10 28.40
C LEU A 7 11.34 -31.53 27.61
N SER A 8 10.12 -32.02 27.85
CA SER A 8 8.91 -31.60 27.11
C SER A 8 8.17 -30.43 27.77
N ALA A 9 8.49 -30.08 29.03
CA ALA A 9 7.67 -29.16 29.83
C ALA A 9 7.98 -27.66 29.64
N ILE A 10 8.89 -27.26 28.75
CA ILE A 10 9.39 -25.86 28.67
C ILE A 10 8.81 -25.03 27.50
N ILE A 11 7.96 -25.59 26.62
CA ILE A 11 7.56 -24.89 25.38
C ILE A 11 6.20 -24.13 25.48
N PHE A 12 5.51 -24.15 26.63
CA PHE A 12 4.17 -23.54 26.74
C PHE A 12 4.09 -22.15 27.38
N ILE A 13 5.13 -21.32 27.28
CA ILE A 13 4.99 -19.88 27.55
C ILE A 13 4.80 -19.17 26.21
N SER A 14 3.64 -19.38 25.59
CA SER A 14 3.10 -18.43 24.63
C SER A 14 2.72 -17.20 25.44
N CYS A 15 3.53 -16.16 25.35
CA CYS A 15 3.22 -14.87 25.94
C CYS A 15 2.20 -14.18 25.04
N ASP A 16 0.90 -14.38 25.31
CA ASP A 16 -0.11 -13.42 24.86
C ASP A 16 -0.02 -12.21 25.80
N SER A 17 1.13 -11.54 25.76
CA SER A 17 1.24 -10.22 26.34
C SER A 17 0.44 -9.31 25.42
N ILE A 18 -0.81 -9.05 25.80
CA ILE A 18 -1.49 -7.82 25.45
C ILE A 18 -0.65 -6.70 26.07
N VAL A 19 0.41 -6.37 25.35
CA VAL A 19 1.24 -5.22 25.64
C VAL A 19 0.43 -4.05 25.12
N ASP A 20 -0.42 -3.53 26.01
CA ASP A 20 -0.96 -2.18 25.89
C ASP A 20 0.19 -1.17 26.11
N LYS A 21 1.21 -1.22 25.24
CA LYS A 21 2.20 -0.14 25.10
C LYS A 21 1.54 0.87 24.20
N GLY A 22 0.80 1.77 24.83
CA GLY A 22 0.04 2.83 24.19
C GLY A 22 0.76 3.47 23.00
N THR A 23 -0.01 3.67 21.94
CA THR A 23 0.02 4.75 20.93
C THR A 23 1.32 5.12 20.20
N LYS A 24 2.53 4.80 20.67
CA LYS A 24 3.81 5.09 19.98
C LYS A 24 4.09 4.14 18.81
N ASP A 25 3.55 2.93 18.86
CA ASP A 25 3.84 1.88 17.88
C ASP A 25 2.76 1.71 16.80
N ILE A 26 1.66 2.45 16.88
CA ILE A 26 0.59 2.42 15.87
C ILE A 26 0.80 3.55 14.87
N ILE A 27 0.81 3.21 13.59
CA ILE A 27 0.82 4.16 12.48
C ILE A 27 -0.50 4.95 12.51
N PRO A 28 -0.48 6.30 12.55
CA PRO A 28 -1.70 7.10 12.52
C PRO A 28 -2.58 6.81 11.31
N ILE A 29 -3.90 6.96 11.46
CA ILE A 29 -4.89 6.57 10.44
C ILE A 29 -4.60 7.21 9.07
N ASP A 30 -4.37 8.52 9.03
CA ASP A 30 -4.08 9.26 7.79
C ASP A 30 -2.82 8.72 7.10
N LYS A 31 -1.80 8.34 7.88
CA LYS A 31 -0.56 7.77 7.36
C LYS A 31 -0.78 6.34 6.87
N MET A 32 -1.57 5.55 7.60
CA MET A 32 -1.91 4.18 7.22
C MET A 32 -2.70 4.13 5.92
N GLU A 33 -3.63 5.07 5.70
CA GLU A 33 -4.35 5.21 4.43
C GLU A 33 -3.41 5.42 3.25
N LEU A 34 -2.40 6.29 3.40
CA LEU A 34 -1.40 6.55 2.35
C LEU A 34 -0.52 5.31 2.09
N ILE A 35 -0.08 4.63 3.15
CA ILE A 35 0.73 3.41 3.05
C ILE A 35 -0.03 2.31 2.31
N LEU A 36 -1.27 2.03 2.71
CA LEU A 36 -2.08 0.97 2.10
C LEU A 36 -2.49 1.32 0.66
N PHE A 37 -2.73 2.60 0.37
CA PHE A 37 -2.92 3.07 -1.00
C PHE A 37 -1.72 2.72 -1.88
N ASP A 38 -0.50 3.08 -1.45
CA ASP A 38 0.71 2.79 -2.22
C ASP A 38 0.98 1.29 -2.37
N ILE A 39 0.76 0.50 -1.30
CA ILE A 39 0.87 -0.96 -1.36
C ILE A 39 -0.09 -1.52 -2.41
N GLN A 40 -1.33 -1.01 -2.47
CA GLN A 40 -2.31 -1.47 -3.45
C GLN A 40 -1.91 -1.09 -4.89
N ILE A 41 -1.38 0.13 -5.08
CA ILE A 41 -0.83 0.56 -6.38
C ILE A 41 0.34 -0.35 -6.80
N MET A 42 1.27 -0.63 -5.89
CA MET A 42 2.39 -1.53 -6.15
C MET A 42 1.91 -2.94 -6.47
N HIS A 43 0.92 -3.47 -5.75
CA HIS A 43 0.33 -4.76 -6.07
C HIS A 43 -0.24 -4.77 -7.50
N SER A 44 -1.00 -3.75 -7.88
CA SER A 44 -1.55 -3.62 -9.24
C SER A 44 -0.43 -3.57 -10.29
N ILE A 45 0.62 -2.78 -10.05
CA ILE A 45 1.76 -2.66 -10.96
C ILE A 45 2.48 -4.01 -11.11
N SER A 46 2.76 -4.71 -10.01
CA SER A 46 3.35 -6.05 -10.02
C SER A 46 2.51 -6.99 -10.89
N LYS A 47 1.21 -7.10 -10.59
CA LYS A 47 0.30 -7.99 -11.31
C LYS A 47 0.24 -7.71 -12.82
N SER A 48 0.35 -6.45 -13.22
CA SER A 48 0.30 -6.04 -14.64
C SER A 48 1.63 -6.20 -15.39
N TYR A 49 2.77 -6.14 -14.71
CA TYR A 49 4.09 -6.04 -15.35
C TYR A 49 5.17 -6.96 -14.77
N ASN A 50 4.80 -8.03 -14.04
CA ASN A 50 5.67 -8.96 -13.28
C ASN A 50 7.13 -9.05 -13.79
N SER A 51 7.37 -9.49 -15.03
CA SER A 51 8.72 -9.69 -15.56
C SER A 51 9.59 -8.43 -15.69
N LYS A 52 9.01 -7.23 -15.78
CA LYS A 52 9.74 -5.95 -15.88
C LYS A 52 10.08 -5.34 -14.52
N ILE A 53 9.45 -5.85 -13.46
CA ILE A 53 9.54 -5.30 -12.09
C ILE A 53 10.42 -6.17 -11.20
N GLU A 54 10.43 -7.50 -11.40
CA GLU A 54 11.28 -8.41 -10.63
C GLU A 54 12.77 -8.06 -10.69
N GLU A 55 13.22 -7.41 -11.77
CA GLU A 55 14.61 -6.93 -11.94
C GLU A 55 14.88 -5.56 -11.27
N LYS A 56 13.92 -4.99 -10.52
CA LYS A 56 14.04 -3.65 -9.92
C LYS A 56 14.22 -3.74 -8.41
N ASP A 57 15.45 -3.56 -7.94
CA ASP A 57 15.82 -3.57 -6.52
C ASP A 57 15.10 -2.51 -5.67
N TRP A 58 14.56 -1.48 -6.29
CA TRP A 58 13.79 -0.43 -5.61
C TRP A 58 12.31 -0.80 -5.44
N PHE A 59 11.81 -1.86 -6.04
CA PHE A 59 10.40 -2.23 -5.97
C PHE A 59 10.15 -3.29 -4.89
N GLY A 60 9.19 -3.04 -4.02
CA GLY A 60 8.77 -3.97 -2.97
C GLY A 60 8.49 -3.28 -1.64
N SER A 61 8.34 -4.08 -0.59
CA SER A 61 8.08 -3.61 0.77
C SER A 61 9.14 -2.63 1.28
N GLU A 62 10.41 -2.82 0.90
CA GLU A 62 11.53 -1.96 1.28
C GLU A 62 11.34 -0.49 0.85
N TYR A 63 10.72 -0.27 -0.32
CA TYR A 63 10.38 1.08 -0.77
C TYR A 63 9.34 1.74 0.13
N ILE A 64 8.31 1.00 0.52
CA ILE A 64 7.26 1.48 1.44
C ILE A 64 7.88 1.86 2.79
N TYR A 65 8.77 1.01 3.31
CA TYR A 65 9.47 1.25 4.57
C TYR A 65 10.28 2.54 4.53
N LYS A 66 11.09 2.74 3.48
CA LYS A 66 11.88 3.95 3.27
C LYS A 66 11.02 5.20 3.07
N LYS A 67 10.00 5.12 2.21
CA LYS A 67 9.12 6.25 1.87
C LYS A 67 8.39 6.80 3.10
N TYR A 68 7.94 5.91 3.99
CA TYR A 68 7.15 6.29 5.15
C TYR A 68 7.93 6.32 6.46
N GLY A 69 9.21 5.93 6.47
CA GLY A 69 10.01 5.84 7.70
C GLY A 69 9.37 4.88 8.71
N ILE A 70 8.97 3.71 8.24
CA ILE A 70 8.40 2.61 9.03
C ILE A 70 9.18 1.33 8.78
N ASP A 71 9.04 0.36 9.66
CA ASP A 71 9.55 -1.00 9.45
C ASP A 71 8.40 -2.00 9.29
N SER A 72 8.75 -3.27 9.02
CA SER A 72 7.79 -4.36 8.84
C SER A 72 6.99 -4.64 10.10
N MET A 73 7.60 -4.55 11.28
CA MET A 73 6.96 -4.84 12.57
C MET A 73 5.89 -3.79 12.88
N LYS A 74 6.23 -2.51 12.75
CA LYS A 74 5.32 -1.38 12.95
C LYS A 74 4.15 -1.42 11.99
N LEU A 75 4.39 -1.79 10.73
CA LEU A 75 3.32 -1.98 9.76
C LEU A 75 2.40 -3.14 10.16
N SER A 76 2.96 -4.30 10.49
CA SER A 76 2.19 -5.49 10.88
C SER A 76 1.36 -5.25 12.15
N HIS A 77 1.96 -4.66 13.20
CA HIS A 77 1.25 -4.29 14.42
C HIS A 77 0.11 -3.31 14.16
N SER A 78 0.32 -2.33 13.28
CA SER A 78 -0.72 -1.37 12.94
C SER A 78 -1.85 -2.02 12.14
N GLN A 79 -1.52 -2.92 11.20
CA GLN A 79 -2.51 -3.68 10.45
C GLN A 79 -3.39 -4.55 11.38
N ASP A 80 -2.77 -5.24 12.33
CA ASP A 80 -3.50 -6.01 13.35
C ASP A 80 -4.35 -5.11 14.27
N TYR A 81 -3.83 -3.95 14.67
CA TYR A 81 -4.58 -2.99 15.47
C TYR A 81 -5.86 -2.49 14.77
N TYR A 82 -5.77 -2.19 13.47
CA TYR A 82 -6.91 -1.71 12.69
C TYR A 82 -7.86 -2.83 12.28
N SER A 83 -7.38 -4.05 12.00
CA SER A 83 -8.24 -5.20 11.67
C SER A 83 -9.23 -5.52 12.79
N LYS A 84 -8.85 -5.27 14.05
CA LYS A 84 -9.68 -5.40 15.25
C LYS A 84 -10.70 -4.27 15.43
N LYS A 85 -10.71 -3.25 14.57
CA LYS A 85 -11.61 -2.07 14.63
C LYS A 85 -12.35 -1.88 13.29
N PRO A 86 -13.46 -2.61 13.07
CA PRO A 86 -14.15 -2.65 11.78
C PRO A 86 -14.51 -1.28 11.20
N ASP A 87 -15.04 -0.36 12.02
CA ASP A 87 -15.46 0.97 11.55
C ASP A 87 -14.28 1.82 11.05
N LEU A 88 -13.16 1.81 11.78
CA LEU A 88 -11.95 2.52 11.38
C LEU A 88 -11.32 1.89 10.14
N TYR A 89 -11.26 0.56 10.07
CA TYR A 89 -10.69 -0.13 8.93
C TYR A 89 -11.53 0.07 7.66
N LEU A 90 -12.86 0.05 7.80
CA LEU A 90 -13.77 0.41 6.72
C LEU A 90 -13.55 1.85 6.24
N SER A 91 -13.36 2.80 7.16
CA SER A 91 -13.05 4.19 6.83
C SER A 91 -11.77 4.29 6.00
N ILE A 92 -10.70 3.62 6.43
CA ILE A 92 -9.41 3.57 5.72
C ILE A 92 -9.63 3.09 4.28
N HIS A 93 -10.29 1.95 4.08
CA HIS A 93 -10.51 1.38 2.75
C HIS A 93 -11.43 2.24 1.88
N LYS A 94 -12.48 2.86 2.44
CA LYS A 94 -13.33 3.82 1.71
C LYS A 94 -12.52 5.02 1.22
N ASN A 95 -11.63 5.56 2.05
CA ASN A 95 -10.79 6.69 1.68
C ASN A 95 -9.75 6.31 0.61
N ILE A 96 -9.18 5.11 0.68
CA ILE A 96 -8.29 4.56 -0.36
C ILE A 96 -9.04 4.47 -1.70
N LEU A 97 -10.24 3.88 -1.73
CA LEU A 97 -11.05 3.78 -2.95
C LEU A 97 -11.40 5.16 -3.53
N LYS A 98 -11.79 6.12 -2.68
CA LYS A 98 -12.06 7.49 -3.11
C LYS A 98 -10.82 8.14 -3.73
N ARG A 99 -9.64 7.97 -3.12
CA ARG A 99 -8.37 8.49 -3.65
C ARG A 99 -8.00 7.84 -4.98
N MET A 100 -8.24 6.54 -5.14
CA MET A 100 -8.04 5.83 -6.41
C MET A 100 -8.94 6.40 -7.50
N GLN A 101 -10.23 6.56 -7.23
CA GLN A 101 -11.17 7.13 -8.20
C GLN A 101 -10.74 8.54 -8.63
N ASN A 102 -10.40 9.40 -7.68
CA ASN A 102 -9.92 10.75 -7.98
C ASN A 102 -8.65 10.75 -8.86
N SER A 103 -7.76 9.78 -8.64
CA SER A 103 -6.53 9.62 -9.43
C SER A 103 -6.85 9.20 -10.86
N ILE A 104 -7.78 8.26 -11.04
CA ILE A 104 -8.27 7.80 -12.35
C ILE A 104 -8.92 8.98 -13.09
N ASP A 105 -9.84 9.70 -12.45
CA ASP A 105 -10.56 10.82 -13.06
C ASP A 105 -9.59 11.93 -13.51
N SER A 106 -8.55 12.18 -12.70
CA SER A 106 -7.52 13.17 -13.00
C SER A 106 -6.70 12.75 -14.23
N ILE A 107 -6.29 11.48 -14.30
CA ILE A 107 -5.56 10.93 -15.45
C ILE A 107 -6.43 10.97 -16.71
N ASP A 108 -7.70 10.56 -16.61
CA ASP A 108 -8.64 10.58 -17.74
C ASP A 108 -8.85 11.98 -18.31
N LYS A 109 -8.95 12.99 -17.43
CA LYS A 109 -9.05 14.39 -17.84
C LYS A 109 -7.80 14.83 -18.60
N LEU A 110 -6.61 14.48 -18.11
CA LEU A 110 -5.34 14.79 -18.78
C LEU A 110 -5.26 14.12 -20.15
N VAL A 111 -5.54 12.82 -20.22
CA VAL A 111 -5.53 12.04 -21.47
C VAL A 111 -6.50 12.61 -22.51
N LYS A 112 -7.71 13.02 -22.10
CA LYS A 112 -8.68 13.68 -22.99
C LYS A 112 -8.13 15.03 -23.49
N SER A 113 -7.56 15.84 -22.61
CA SER A 113 -7.01 17.15 -22.97
C SER A 113 -5.85 17.04 -23.97
N ASP A 114 -4.98 16.06 -23.81
CA ASP A 114 -3.86 15.83 -24.72
C ASP A 114 -4.32 15.33 -26.08
N LYS A 115 -5.32 14.43 -26.13
CA LYS A 115 -5.93 14.02 -27.39
C LYS A 115 -6.53 15.20 -28.15
N THR A 116 -7.22 16.12 -27.48
CA THR A 116 -7.78 17.32 -28.10
C THR A 116 -6.69 18.19 -28.71
N ARG A 117 -5.62 18.48 -27.95
CA ARG A 117 -4.47 19.26 -28.45
C ARG A 117 -3.80 18.62 -29.66
N LEU A 118 -3.65 17.29 -29.66
CA LEU A 118 -3.08 16.56 -30.80
C LEU A 118 -3.95 16.66 -32.05
N ILE A 119 -5.28 16.68 -31.90
CA ILE A 119 -6.22 16.87 -33.02
C ILE A 119 -6.13 18.30 -33.54
N GLU A 120 -6.14 19.30 -32.66
CA GLU A 120 -6.03 20.71 -33.02
C GLU A 120 -4.74 20.98 -33.81
N ASN A 121 -3.60 20.49 -33.31
CA ASN A 121 -2.31 20.63 -33.98
C ASN A 121 -2.28 19.98 -35.37
N LYS A 122 -2.93 18.81 -35.53
CA LYS A 122 -3.07 18.17 -36.86
C LYS A 122 -3.91 19.01 -37.81
N ILE A 123 -4.98 19.64 -37.34
CA ILE A 123 -5.83 20.53 -38.15
C ILE A 123 -5.06 21.79 -38.57
N LEU A 124 -4.35 22.43 -37.63
CA LEU A 124 -3.50 23.60 -37.88
C LEU A 124 -2.43 23.30 -38.94
N ASN A 125 -1.71 22.19 -38.81
CA ASN A 125 -0.68 21.78 -39.77
C ASN A 125 -1.25 21.48 -41.16
N LYS A 126 -2.49 20.98 -41.26
CA LYS A 126 -3.15 20.77 -42.56
C LYS A 126 -3.57 22.10 -43.21
N LYS A 127 -4.01 23.09 -42.42
CA LYS A 127 -4.35 24.43 -42.92
C LYS A 127 -3.12 25.17 -43.45
N ASN A 128 -1.96 25.04 -42.79
CA ASN A 128 -0.74 25.73 -43.21
C ASN A 128 -0.06 25.12 -44.46
N LYS A 129 -0.54 23.96 -44.94
CA LYS A 129 0.03 23.24 -46.09
C LYS A 129 -0.80 23.41 -47.38
N ASN A 130 -1.98 24.04 -47.28
CA ASN A 130 -2.85 24.43 -48.39
C ASN A 130 -2.77 25.94 -48.58
#